data_AF-A0A1P8LP89-F1
#
_entry.id   AF-A0A1P8LP89-F1
#
_cell.length_a   1.000
_cell.length_b   1.000
_cell.length_c   1.000
_cell.angle_alpha   90.00
_cell.angle_beta   90.00
_cell.angle_gamma   90.00
#
_symmetry.space_group_name_H-M   'P 1'
#
loop_
_entity.id
_entity.type
_entity.pdbx_description
1 polymer ?
#
loop_
_entity_poly.entity_id
_entity_poly.type
_entity_poly.pdbx_seq_one_letter_code
_entity_poly.pdbx_strand_id
1 'polypeptide(L)'
;MTTAVGPESLWLWIGTIGMTLGTLYFVGRGRGVRDAKMQEFYIITIFITSIAAVNYFAMATGFGVTDVMVGDEALTIYWARYTDWLFTTPLLLLDLSLLAGANRNTIATLIGLDVFMIGTGAIATFASTPATRIAWWGISTGALLVLLYVLVGTLSEKARSKSAEVASLFGTLRNLVIVLWLLYPVVWILGTEGTFGILPLYWETAAFMVLDLSAKVGFGVVLLRSRSVLESAVTPTAAPS
;
A
#
# COMPACT_ATOMS: atom_id res chain seq x y z
N MET A 1 -3.92 -30.60 6.61
CA MET A 1 -2.54 -30.20 6.95
C MET A 1 -2.54 -28.69 7.03
N THR A 2 -2.14 -28.10 8.15
CA THR A 2 -1.92 -26.65 8.23
C THR A 2 -0.60 -26.33 7.56
N THR A 3 -0.59 -25.47 6.55
CA THR A 3 0.64 -24.99 5.90
C THR A 3 1.54 -24.37 6.97
N ALA A 4 2.75 -24.93 7.14
CA ALA A 4 3.67 -24.48 8.18
C ALA A 4 4.48 -23.28 7.68
N VAL A 5 4.59 -22.23 8.50
CA VAL A 5 5.42 -21.06 8.21
C VAL A 5 6.89 -21.46 8.24
N GLY A 6 7.65 -21.07 7.21
CA GLY A 6 9.06 -21.42 7.06
C GLY A 6 10.03 -20.43 7.70
N PRO A 7 11.32 -20.48 7.32
CA PRO A 7 12.37 -19.55 7.79
C PRO A 7 12.05 -18.07 7.55
N GLU A 8 11.18 -17.77 6.57
CA GLU A 8 10.70 -16.42 6.27
C GLU A 8 9.88 -15.78 7.40
N SER A 9 9.47 -16.56 8.40
CA SER A 9 8.85 -16.07 9.65
C SER A 9 9.65 -14.95 10.32
N LEU A 10 10.98 -14.95 10.20
CA LEU A 10 11.83 -13.86 10.68
C LEU A 10 11.37 -12.49 10.13
N TRP A 11 11.16 -12.41 8.83
CA TRP A 11 10.75 -11.17 8.15
C TRP A 11 9.30 -10.80 8.49
N LEU A 12 8.43 -11.80 8.68
CA LEU A 12 7.06 -11.58 9.10
C LEU A 12 6.98 -10.98 10.52
N TRP A 13 7.82 -11.45 11.44
CA TRP A 13 7.92 -10.87 12.78
C TRP A 13 8.53 -9.47 12.78
N ILE A 14 9.57 -9.23 11.97
CA ILE A 14 10.13 -7.88 11.80
C ILE A 14 9.06 -6.93 11.24
N GLY A 15 8.30 -7.35 10.22
CA GLY A 15 7.18 -6.59 9.69
C GLY A 15 6.09 -6.32 10.73
N THR A 16 5.72 -7.33 11.52
CA THR A 16 4.74 -7.19 12.62
C THR A 16 5.18 -6.13 13.63
N ILE A 17 6.42 -6.22 14.11
CA ILE A 17 6.99 -5.27 15.07
C ILE A 17 7.08 -3.88 14.46
N GLY A 18 7.61 -3.75 13.24
CA GLY A 18 7.78 -2.46 12.57
C GLY A 18 6.45 -1.74 12.34
N MET A 19 5.42 -2.45 11.88
CA MET A 19 4.08 -1.88 11.71
C MET A 19 3.46 -1.46 13.04
N THR A 20 3.58 -2.30 14.07
CA THR A 20 3.06 -2.01 15.42
C THR A 20 3.74 -0.78 16.02
N LEU A 21 5.07 -0.67 15.92
CA LEU A 21 5.81 0.50 16.38
C LEU A 21 5.41 1.75 15.60
N GLY A 22 5.23 1.65 14.28
CA GLY A 22 4.71 2.73 13.44
C GLY A 22 3.32 3.20 13.89
N THR A 23 2.40 2.27 14.17
CA THR A 23 1.07 2.57 14.72
C THR A 23 1.17 3.32 16.04
N LEU A 24 1.93 2.80 17.01
CA LEU A 24 2.08 3.44 18.32
C LEU A 24 2.69 4.84 18.20
N TYR A 25 3.66 5.00 17.31
CA TYR A 25 4.26 6.30 17.00
C TYR A 25 3.22 7.28 16.45
N PHE A 26 2.41 6.89 15.45
CA PHE A 26 1.39 7.76 14.89
C PHE A 26 0.24 8.07 15.85
N VAL A 27 -0.18 7.11 16.68
CA VAL A 27 -1.13 7.34 17.77
C VAL A 27 -0.57 8.37 18.75
N GLY A 28 0.67 8.21 19.19
CA GLY A 28 1.34 9.17 20.09
C GLY A 28 1.45 10.56 19.47
N ARG A 29 1.82 10.64 18.19
CA ARG A 29 1.92 11.88 17.42
C ARG A 29 0.57 12.53 17.13
N GLY A 30 -0.52 11.76 17.05
CA GLY A 30 -1.87 12.27 16.82
C GLY A 30 -2.53 12.83 18.08
N ARG A 31 -2.01 12.51 19.28
CA ARG A 31 -2.57 13.03 20.54
C ARG A 31 -2.52 14.55 20.58
N GLY A 32 -3.66 15.15 20.91
CA GLY A 32 -3.80 16.60 21.05
C GLY A 32 -4.01 17.36 19.74
N VAL A 33 -4.07 16.69 18.58
CA VAL A 33 -4.49 17.33 17.32
C VAL A 33 -5.99 17.64 17.41
N ARG A 34 -6.36 18.92 17.31
CA ARG A 34 -7.75 19.40 17.45
C ARG A 34 -8.41 19.77 16.13
N ASP A 35 -7.63 20.09 15.10
CA ASP A 35 -8.18 20.39 13.78
C ASP A 35 -8.74 19.11 13.14
N ALA A 36 -10.00 19.14 12.73
CA ALA A 36 -10.72 17.96 12.25
C ALA A 36 -10.13 17.40 10.96
N LYS A 37 -9.67 18.26 10.04
CA LYS A 37 -9.08 17.81 8.78
C LYS A 37 -7.66 17.28 8.97
N MET A 38 -6.91 17.82 9.93
CA MET A 38 -5.65 17.21 10.36
C MET A 38 -5.86 15.82 10.98
N GLN A 39 -6.93 15.64 11.76
CA GLN A 39 -7.27 14.34 12.34
C GLN A 39 -7.52 13.29 11.25
N GLU A 40 -8.09 13.65 10.09
CA GLU A 40 -8.30 12.72 8.96
C GLU A 40 -6.98 12.02 8.55
N PHE A 41 -5.92 12.78 8.30
CA PHE A 41 -4.61 12.21 7.93
C PHE A 41 -4.04 11.28 9.01
N TYR A 42 -4.15 11.67 10.29
CA TYR A 42 -3.69 10.81 11.38
C TYR A 42 -4.51 9.51 11.48
N ILE A 43 -5.83 9.60 11.38
CA ILE A 43 -6.74 8.45 11.47
C ILE A 43 -6.43 7.47 10.33
N ILE A 44 -6.35 7.97 9.09
CA ILE A 44 -6.05 7.17 7.89
C ILE A 44 -4.68 6.48 8.04
N THR A 45 -3.62 7.23 8.36
CA THR A 45 -2.27 6.68 8.53
C THR A 45 -2.16 5.67 9.70
N ILE A 46 -2.88 5.89 10.80
CA ILE A 46 -2.95 4.93 11.93
C ILE A 46 -3.63 3.63 11.48
N PHE A 47 -4.73 3.71 10.74
CA PHE A 47 -5.41 2.50 10.23
C PHE A 47 -4.54 1.75 9.23
N ILE A 48 -3.81 2.45 8.35
CA ILE A 48 -2.88 1.81 7.41
C ILE A 48 -1.88 0.91 8.14
N THR A 49 -1.20 1.44 9.16
CA THR A 49 -0.20 0.66 9.90
C THR A 49 -0.82 -0.39 10.82
N SER A 50 -1.99 -0.13 11.39
CA SER A 50 -2.68 -1.10 12.27
C SER A 50 -3.17 -2.32 11.50
N ILE A 51 -3.77 -2.11 10.32
CA ILE A 51 -4.23 -3.19 9.44
C ILE A 51 -3.05 -4.03 8.97
N ALA A 52 -1.95 -3.37 8.56
CA ALA A 52 -0.73 -4.08 8.18
C ALA A 52 -0.15 -4.88 9.36
N ALA A 53 -0.11 -4.32 10.57
CA ALA A 53 0.37 -5.03 11.76
C ALA A 53 -0.42 -6.33 12.03
N VAL A 54 -1.76 -6.27 11.94
CA VAL A 54 -2.62 -7.44 12.12
C VAL A 54 -2.37 -8.50 11.03
N ASN A 55 -2.25 -8.09 9.77
CA ASN A 55 -2.01 -9.04 8.68
C ASN A 55 -0.59 -9.64 8.73
N TYR A 56 0.43 -8.87 9.11
CA TYR A 56 1.77 -9.40 9.35
C TYR A 56 1.78 -10.42 10.50
N PHE A 57 1.05 -10.14 11.58
CA PHE A 57 0.90 -11.09 12.69
C PHE A 57 0.13 -12.35 12.26
N ALA A 58 -0.92 -12.20 11.44
CA ALA A 58 -1.66 -13.33 10.87
C ALA A 58 -0.75 -14.23 10.02
N MET A 59 0.10 -13.65 9.17
CA MET A 59 1.10 -14.41 8.42
C MET A 59 2.13 -15.08 9.35
N ALA A 60 2.67 -14.34 10.31
CA ALA A 60 3.71 -14.83 11.23
C ALA A 60 3.23 -16.01 12.11
N THR A 61 1.96 -16.02 12.47
CA THR A 61 1.32 -17.09 13.27
C THR A 61 0.80 -18.25 12.44
N GLY A 62 0.87 -18.17 11.10
CA GLY A 62 0.40 -19.21 10.19
C GLY A 62 -1.10 -19.19 9.91
N PHE A 63 -1.85 -18.19 10.37
CA PHE A 63 -3.25 -18.01 9.97
C PHE A 63 -3.37 -17.51 8.52
N GLY A 64 -2.49 -16.57 8.15
CA GLY A 64 -2.49 -15.84 6.88
C GLY A 64 -1.83 -16.55 5.70
N VAL A 65 -1.70 -17.88 5.76
CA VAL A 65 -0.99 -18.70 4.75
C VAL A 65 -1.85 -19.88 4.31
N THR A 66 -1.67 -20.33 3.07
CA THR A 66 -2.30 -21.53 2.49
C THR A 66 -1.43 -22.10 1.39
N ASP A 67 -1.61 -23.37 1.04
CA ASP A 67 -1.04 -23.95 -0.18
C ASP A 67 -2.03 -23.85 -1.34
N VAL A 68 -1.52 -23.52 -2.52
CA VAL A 68 -2.27 -23.46 -3.79
C VAL A 68 -1.61 -24.40 -4.79
N MET A 69 -2.38 -25.34 -5.32
CA MET A 69 -1.92 -26.24 -6.37
C MET A 69 -1.86 -25.50 -7.71
N VAL A 70 -0.69 -25.50 -8.34
CA VAL A 70 -0.44 -24.92 -9.66
C VAL A 70 0.21 -25.98 -10.54
N GLY A 71 -0.57 -26.60 -11.42
CA GLY A 71 -0.15 -27.85 -12.05
C GLY A 71 0.07 -28.94 -11.00
N ASP A 72 1.25 -29.56 -11.02
CA ASP A 72 1.65 -30.61 -10.07
C ASP A 72 2.42 -30.09 -8.85
N GLU A 73 2.63 -28.77 -8.76
CA GLU A 73 3.38 -28.12 -7.68
C GLU A 73 2.44 -27.46 -6.67
N ALA A 74 2.74 -27.62 -5.38
CA ALA A 74 2.07 -26.90 -4.30
C ALA A 74 2.89 -25.65 -3.94
N LEU A 75 2.31 -24.46 -4.14
CA LEU A 75 2.93 -23.20 -3.77
C LEU A 75 2.39 -22.70 -2.43
N THR A 76 3.28 -22.31 -1.52
CA THR A 76 2.91 -21.64 -0.28
C THR A 76 2.60 -20.17 -0.54
N ILE A 77 1.38 -19.75 -0.22
CA ILE A 77 0.83 -18.44 -0.54
C ILE A 77 0.42 -17.71 0.74
N TYR A 78 0.93 -16.48 0.90
CA TYR A 78 0.55 -15.58 1.99
C TYR A 78 -0.66 -14.72 1.59
N TRP A 79 -1.85 -15.30 1.69
CA TRP A 79 -3.09 -14.64 1.29
C TRP A 79 -3.41 -13.37 2.09
N ALA A 80 -2.93 -13.29 3.33
CA ALA A 80 -3.15 -12.12 4.19
C ALA A 80 -2.51 -10.82 3.64
N ARG A 81 -1.58 -10.92 2.69
CA ARG A 81 -1.09 -9.73 1.94
C ARG A 81 -2.22 -9.02 1.21
N TYR A 82 -3.13 -9.78 0.59
CA TYR A 82 -4.24 -9.20 -0.19
C TYR A 82 -5.32 -8.63 0.72
N THR A 83 -5.56 -9.19 1.90
CA THR A 83 -6.45 -8.57 2.88
C THR A 83 -5.85 -7.32 3.52
N ASP A 84 -4.52 -7.22 3.67
CA ASP A 84 -3.86 -5.95 4.01
C ASP A 84 -4.08 -4.92 2.89
N TRP A 85 -3.57 -5.23 1.70
CA TRP A 85 -3.52 -4.26 0.59
C TRP A 85 -4.91 -3.79 0.19
N LEU A 86 -5.93 -4.64 0.21
CA LEU A 86 -7.31 -4.28 -0.12
C LEU A 86 -7.83 -3.08 0.69
N PHE A 87 -7.34 -2.87 1.92
CA PHE A 87 -7.70 -1.71 2.73
C PHE A 87 -6.61 -0.65 2.75
N THR A 88 -5.33 -1.03 2.79
CA THR A 88 -4.26 -0.05 2.99
C THR A 88 -3.89 0.72 1.73
N THR A 89 -3.99 0.12 0.54
CA THR A 89 -3.72 0.84 -0.72
C THR A 89 -4.79 1.91 -1.03
N PRO A 90 -6.10 1.67 -0.85
CA PRO A 90 -7.09 2.75 -0.97
C PRO A 90 -6.89 3.87 0.06
N LEU A 91 -6.49 3.54 1.29
CA LEU A 91 -6.23 4.53 2.34
C LEU A 91 -5.00 5.41 2.00
N LEU A 92 -3.94 4.84 1.45
CA LEU A 92 -2.77 5.62 0.97
C LEU A 92 -3.16 6.59 -0.16
N LEU A 93 -4.01 6.14 -1.09
CA LEU A 93 -4.53 6.98 -2.17
C LEU A 93 -5.48 8.05 -1.65
N LEU A 94 -6.24 7.75 -0.59
CA LEU A 94 -7.08 8.73 0.09
C LEU A 94 -6.22 9.84 0.71
N ASP A 95 -5.13 9.51 1.42
CA ASP A 95 -4.19 10.51 1.97
C ASP A 95 -3.63 11.42 0.86
N LEU A 96 -3.13 10.84 -0.24
CA LEU A 96 -2.64 11.62 -1.40
C LEU A 96 -3.73 12.50 -2.01
N SER A 97 -4.95 11.98 -2.08
CA SER A 97 -6.08 12.67 -2.69
C SER A 97 -6.58 13.83 -1.84
N LEU A 98 -6.64 13.66 -0.52
CA LEU A 98 -6.96 14.74 0.42
C LEU A 98 -5.88 15.82 0.38
N LEU A 99 -4.60 15.43 0.36
CA LEU A 99 -3.48 16.36 0.24
C LEU A 99 -3.54 17.17 -1.07
N ALA A 100 -3.86 16.54 -2.19
CA ALA A 100 -4.00 17.21 -3.48
C ALA A 100 -5.32 18.02 -3.61
N GLY A 101 -6.27 17.87 -2.68
CA GLY A 101 -7.61 18.47 -2.81
C GLY A 101 -8.41 17.89 -3.98
N ALA A 102 -8.35 16.57 -4.18
CA ALA A 102 -9.10 15.85 -5.20
C ALA A 102 -10.60 15.90 -4.95
N ASN A 103 -11.39 15.86 -6.03
CA ASN A 103 -12.84 15.74 -5.94
C ASN A 103 -13.24 14.26 -5.79
N ARG A 104 -14.50 14.01 -5.41
CA ARG A 104 -15.04 12.66 -5.19
C ARG A 104 -14.88 11.73 -6.38
N ASN A 105 -15.02 12.24 -7.61
CA ASN A 105 -14.87 11.42 -8.81
C ASN A 105 -13.43 10.94 -8.98
N THR A 106 -12.45 11.81 -8.77
CA THR A 106 -11.02 11.43 -8.84
C THR A 106 -10.68 10.40 -7.76
N ILE A 107 -11.18 10.63 -6.53
CA ILE A 107 -10.98 9.70 -5.41
C ILE A 107 -11.62 8.34 -5.72
N ALA A 108 -12.87 8.32 -6.18
CA ALA A 108 -13.58 7.09 -6.51
C ALA A 108 -12.92 6.32 -7.66
N THR A 109 -12.40 7.03 -8.68
CA THR A 109 -11.62 6.41 -9.76
C THR A 109 -10.35 5.75 -9.23
N LEU A 110 -9.57 6.45 -8.39
CA LEU A 110 -8.35 5.92 -7.81
C LEU A 110 -8.63 4.68 -6.95
N ILE A 111 -9.61 4.77 -6.04
CA ILE A 111 -10.00 3.65 -5.17
C ILE A 111 -10.56 2.47 -5.99
N GLY A 112 -11.38 2.74 -7.01
CA GLY A 112 -11.96 1.70 -7.85
C GLY A 112 -10.90 0.95 -8.66
N LEU A 113 -9.95 1.67 -9.25
CA LEU A 113 -8.80 1.08 -9.95
C LEU A 113 -7.92 0.27 -9.01
N ASP A 114 -7.72 0.76 -7.78
CA ASP A 114 -6.91 0.11 -6.77
C ASP A 114 -7.53 -1.19 -6.25
N VAL A 115 -8.82 -1.17 -5.89
CA VAL A 115 -9.54 -2.38 -5.49
C VAL A 115 -9.60 -3.40 -6.64
N PHE A 116 -9.77 -2.94 -7.87
CA PHE A 116 -9.69 -3.81 -9.06
C PHE A 116 -8.29 -4.42 -9.22
N MET A 117 -7.23 -3.63 -9.03
CA MET A 117 -5.84 -4.10 -9.06
C MET A 117 -5.60 -5.17 -7.98
N ILE A 118 -5.91 -4.89 -6.71
CA ILE A 118 -5.71 -5.87 -5.62
C ILE A 118 -6.57 -7.12 -5.83
N GLY A 119 -7.83 -6.96 -6.24
CA GLY A 119 -8.73 -8.08 -6.53
C GLY A 119 -8.20 -8.99 -7.65
N THR A 120 -7.75 -8.40 -8.76
CA THR A 120 -7.18 -9.17 -9.87
C THR A 120 -5.81 -9.78 -9.54
N GLY A 121 -5.00 -9.11 -8.72
CA GLY A 121 -3.76 -9.69 -8.15
C GLY A 121 -4.02 -10.87 -7.22
N ALA A 122 -5.10 -10.83 -6.43
CA ALA A 122 -5.52 -11.98 -5.62
C ALA A 122 -5.97 -13.14 -6.52
N ILE A 123 -6.76 -12.88 -7.57
CA ILE A 123 -7.16 -13.90 -8.54
C ILE A 123 -5.91 -14.50 -9.22
N ALA A 124 -4.93 -13.69 -9.60
CA ALA A 124 -3.64 -14.17 -10.13
C ALA A 124 -2.96 -15.13 -9.16
N THR A 125 -3.01 -14.82 -7.87
CA THR A 125 -2.34 -15.58 -6.81
C THR A 125 -3.00 -16.91 -6.49
N PHE A 126 -4.30 -17.04 -6.78
CA PHE A 126 -5.06 -18.27 -6.54
C PHE A 126 -5.37 -19.06 -7.82
N ALA A 127 -4.97 -18.57 -8.99
CA ALA A 127 -5.15 -19.28 -10.24
C ALA A 127 -4.30 -20.56 -10.30
N SER A 128 -4.90 -21.63 -10.83
CA SER A 128 -4.35 -23.00 -10.79
C SER A 128 -3.39 -23.35 -11.94
N THR A 129 -3.14 -22.43 -12.88
CA THR A 129 -2.18 -22.66 -13.99
C THR A 129 -1.22 -21.48 -14.14
N PRO A 130 0.08 -21.71 -14.44
CA PRO A 130 1.05 -20.63 -14.63
C PRO A 130 0.58 -19.56 -15.63
N ALA A 131 0.02 -19.99 -16.76
CA ALA A 131 -0.46 -19.07 -17.80
C ALA A 131 -1.61 -18.18 -17.30
N THR A 132 -2.57 -18.72 -16.55
CA THR A 132 -3.67 -17.93 -15.99
C THR A 132 -3.19 -16.96 -14.91
N ARG A 133 -2.21 -17.37 -14.09
CA ARG A 133 -1.58 -16.48 -13.08
C ARG A 133 -0.93 -15.26 -13.75
N ILE A 134 -0.13 -15.49 -14.79
CA ILE A 134 0.54 -14.42 -15.55
C ILE A 134 -0.48 -13.52 -16.26
N ALA A 135 -1.55 -14.08 -16.83
CA ALA A 135 -2.59 -13.28 -17.47
C ALA A 135 -3.27 -12.31 -16.48
N TRP A 136 -3.65 -12.79 -15.30
CA TRP A 136 -4.24 -11.93 -14.25
C TRP A 136 -3.24 -10.95 -13.65
N TRP A 137 -1.98 -11.35 -13.47
CA TRP A 137 -0.90 -10.42 -13.11
C TRP A 137 -0.76 -9.29 -14.14
N GLY A 138 -0.88 -9.58 -15.43
CA GLY A 138 -0.87 -8.59 -16.50
C GLY A 138 -2.06 -7.61 -16.41
N ILE A 139 -3.25 -8.12 -16.11
CA ILE A 139 -4.46 -7.30 -15.90
C ILE A 139 -4.28 -6.38 -14.67
N SER A 140 -3.84 -6.93 -13.54
CA SER A 140 -3.55 -6.17 -12.31
C SER A 140 -2.49 -5.10 -12.55
N THR A 141 -1.42 -5.44 -13.27
CA THR A 141 -0.35 -4.50 -13.61
C THR A 141 -0.85 -3.41 -14.56
N GLY A 142 -1.72 -3.74 -15.51
CA GLY A 142 -2.40 -2.75 -16.35
C GLY A 142 -3.20 -1.73 -15.53
N ALA A 143 -3.95 -2.21 -14.53
CA ALA A 143 -4.70 -1.35 -13.61
C ALA A 143 -3.76 -0.44 -12.79
N LEU A 144 -2.63 -0.99 -12.29
CA LEU A 144 -1.58 -0.19 -11.65
C LEU A 144 -1.09 0.94 -12.57
N LEU A 145 -0.77 0.65 -13.83
CA LEU A 145 -0.27 1.66 -14.76
C LEU A 145 -1.30 2.76 -15.03
N VAL A 146 -2.58 2.41 -15.17
CA VAL A 146 -3.67 3.40 -15.31
C VAL A 146 -3.82 4.25 -14.06
N LEU A 147 -3.74 3.64 -12.87
CA LEU A 147 -3.77 4.33 -11.58
C LEU A 147 -2.60 5.31 -11.46
N LEU A 148 -1.37 4.87 -11.78
CA LEU A 148 -0.19 5.74 -11.75
C LEU A 148 -0.29 6.87 -12.78
N TYR A 149 -0.90 6.64 -13.94
CA TYR A 149 -1.19 7.68 -14.93
C TYR A 149 -2.09 8.78 -14.34
N VAL A 150 -3.19 8.42 -13.66
CA VAL A 150 -4.06 9.39 -12.98
C VAL A 150 -3.30 10.16 -11.90
N LEU A 151 -2.38 9.50 -11.21
CA LEU A 151 -1.59 10.06 -10.13
C LEU A 151 -0.55 11.10 -10.64
N VAL A 152 0.17 10.80 -11.73
CA VAL A 152 1.12 11.73 -12.37
C VAL A 152 0.44 12.83 -13.19
N GLY A 153 -0.77 12.57 -13.70
CA GLY A 153 -1.58 13.53 -14.45
C GLY A 153 -2.48 14.35 -13.53
N THR A 154 -3.76 13.96 -13.48
CA THR A 154 -4.84 14.70 -12.81
C THR A 154 -4.53 15.05 -11.36
N LEU A 155 -3.99 14.11 -10.57
CA LEU A 155 -3.74 14.37 -9.15
C LEU A 155 -2.58 15.34 -8.93
N SER A 156 -1.53 15.21 -9.74
CA SER A 156 -0.39 16.14 -9.72
C SER A 156 -0.76 17.55 -10.17
N GLU A 157 -1.67 17.69 -11.15
CA GLU A 157 -2.20 19.00 -11.56
C GLU A 157 -2.95 19.69 -10.42
N LYS A 158 -3.78 18.95 -9.68
CA LYS A 158 -4.49 19.48 -8.52
C LYS A 158 -3.56 19.88 -7.39
N ALA A 159 -2.54 19.07 -7.11
CA ALA A 159 -1.55 19.43 -6.10
C ALA A 159 -0.80 20.73 -6.45
N ARG A 160 -0.53 20.99 -7.74
CA ARG A 160 0.13 22.22 -8.20
C ARG A 160 -0.72 23.48 -8.05
N SER A 161 -2.04 23.37 -7.91
CA SER A 161 -2.92 24.52 -7.62
C SER A 161 -3.06 24.83 -6.13
N LYS A 162 -2.37 24.07 -5.26
CA LYS A 162 -2.22 24.35 -3.83
C LYS A 162 -0.99 25.24 -3.57
N SER A 163 -0.61 25.41 -2.29
CA SER A 163 0.63 26.11 -1.94
C SER A 163 1.87 25.34 -2.43
N ALA A 164 2.99 26.03 -2.59
CA ALA A 164 4.25 25.43 -3.05
C ALA A 164 4.72 24.30 -2.11
N GLU A 165 4.49 24.46 -0.80
CA GLU A 165 4.84 23.47 0.21
C GLU A 165 3.98 22.21 0.09
N VAL A 166 2.67 22.37 -0.15
CA VAL A 166 1.75 21.23 -0.37
C VAL A 166 2.10 20.49 -1.65
N ALA A 167 2.37 21.22 -2.73
CA ALA A 167 2.79 20.64 -4.01
C ALA A 167 4.11 19.85 -3.88
N SER A 168 5.06 20.37 -3.10
CA SER A 168 6.35 19.72 -2.82
C SER A 168 6.19 18.44 -2.00
N LEU A 169 5.39 18.49 -0.92
CA LEU A 169 5.09 17.31 -0.10
C LEU A 169 4.38 16.24 -0.92
N PHE A 170 3.37 16.64 -1.70
CA PHE A 170 2.67 15.73 -2.60
C PHE A 170 3.62 15.11 -3.62
N GLY A 171 4.48 15.89 -4.26
CA GLY A 171 5.47 15.39 -5.23
C GLY A 171 6.41 14.35 -4.63
N THR A 172 6.85 14.58 -3.39
CA THR A 172 7.70 13.63 -2.65
C THR A 172 6.97 12.32 -2.39
N LEU A 173 5.75 12.38 -1.82
CA LEU A 173 4.94 11.21 -1.50
C LEU A 173 4.50 10.44 -2.75
N ARG A 174 4.13 11.15 -3.82
CA ARG A 174 3.85 10.56 -5.14
C ARG A 174 5.04 9.76 -5.65
N ASN A 175 6.23 10.37 -5.66
CA ASN A 175 7.40 9.73 -6.25
C ASN A 175 7.78 8.48 -5.44
N LEU A 176 7.64 8.55 -4.11
CA LEU A 176 7.78 7.39 -3.23
C LEU A 176 6.79 6.27 -3.61
N VAL A 177 5.50 6.60 -3.77
CA VAL A 177 4.46 5.64 -4.16
C VAL A 177 4.78 5.02 -5.52
N ILE A 178 5.11 5.81 -6.55
CA ILE A 178 5.43 5.30 -7.89
C ILE A 178 6.58 4.29 -7.83
N VAL A 179 7.69 4.66 -7.19
CA VAL A 179 8.88 3.80 -7.13
C VAL A 179 8.57 2.52 -6.37
N LEU A 180 7.95 2.61 -5.19
CA LEU A 180 7.67 1.43 -4.38
C LEU A 180 6.63 0.53 -5.03
N TRP A 181 5.52 1.09 -5.53
CA TRP A 181 4.40 0.30 -6.06
C TRP A 181 4.76 -0.42 -7.36
N LEU A 182 5.64 0.14 -8.18
CA LEU A 182 6.17 -0.56 -9.37
C LEU A 182 7.04 -1.77 -9.01
N LEU A 183 7.60 -1.84 -7.80
CA LEU A 183 8.40 -2.99 -7.37
C LEU A 183 7.53 -4.17 -6.92
N TYR A 184 6.30 -3.96 -6.43
CA TYR A 184 5.41 -5.05 -6.02
C TYR A 184 5.14 -6.09 -7.13
N PRO A 185 4.70 -5.71 -8.36
CA PRO A 185 4.49 -6.69 -9.42
C PRO A 185 5.80 -7.34 -9.89
N VAL A 186 6.95 -6.69 -9.71
CA VAL A 186 8.27 -7.26 -10.01
C VAL A 186 8.67 -8.31 -8.98
N VAL A 187 8.48 -8.03 -7.69
CA VAL A 187 8.73 -9.03 -6.63
C VAL A 187 7.81 -10.22 -6.83
N TRP A 188 6.52 -9.99 -7.06
CA TRP A 188 5.53 -11.04 -7.27
C TRP A 188 5.86 -11.94 -8.47
N ILE A 189 6.25 -11.35 -9.62
CA ILE A 189 6.53 -12.14 -10.82
C ILE A 189 7.84 -12.91 -10.71
N LEU A 190 8.84 -12.37 -10.01
CA LEU A 190 10.10 -13.09 -9.77
C LEU A 190 9.99 -14.13 -8.65
N GLY A 191 9.05 -13.91 -7.73
CA GLY A 191 8.80 -14.70 -6.54
C GLY A 191 8.10 -16.03 -6.79
N THR A 192 7.59 -16.62 -5.71
CA THR A 192 6.89 -17.90 -5.73
C THR A 192 5.61 -17.82 -6.54
N GLU A 193 4.90 -16.70 -6.43
CA GLU A 193 3.61 -16.51 -7.07
C GLU A 193 3.71 -16.47 -8.59
N GLY A 194 4.83 -15.99 -9.13
CA GLY A 194 5.10 -15.91 -10.57
C GLY A 194 5.48 -17.24 -11.22
N THR A 195 5.68 -18.33 -10.45
CA THR A 195 6.01 -19.69 -10.93
C THR A 195 7.37 -19.84 -11.64
N PHE A 196 8.16 -18.78 -11.76
CA PHE A 196 9.50 -18.82 -12.36
C PHE A 196 10.59 -19.26 -11.37
N GLY A 197 10.33 -19.18 -10.06
CA GLY A 197 11.25 -19.65 -9.01
C GLY A 197 12.57 -18.88 -8.91
N ILE A 198 12.61 -17.62 -9.39
CA ILE A 198 13.84 -16.81 -9.44
C ILE A 198 14.18 -16.23 -8.07
N LEU A 199 13.18 -15.74 -7.35
CA LEU A 199 13.30 -15.16 -6.02
C LEU A 199 12.69 -16.11 -4.99
N PRO A 200 13.50 -16.76 -4.13
CA PRO A 200 12.98 -17.68 -3.11
C PRO A 200 12.05 -16.99 -2.11
N LEU A 201 11.06 -17.73 -1.59
CA LEU A 201 10.04 -17.21 -0.64
C LEU A 201 10.63 -16.43 0.55
N TYR A 202 11.79 -16.87 1.04
CA TYR A 202 12.53 -16.18 2.10
C TYR A 202 12.87 -14.73 1.73
N TRP A 203 13.44 -14.52 0.54
CA TRP A 203 13.85 -13.20 0.07
C TRP A 203 12.70 -12.39 -0.50
N GLU A 204 11.70 -13.05 -1.09
CA GLU A 204 10.44 -12.43 -1.47
C GLU A 204 9.72 -11.83 -0.26
N THR A 205 9.61 -12.59 0.83
CA THR A 205 8.99 -12.10 2.07
C THR A 205 9.76 -10.91 2.65
N ALA A 206 11.10 -10.96 2.61
CA ALA A 206 11.94 -9.82 3.00
C ALA A 206 11.69 -8.58 2.12
N ALA A 207 11.58 -8.77 0.79
CA ALA A 207 11.34 -7.70 -0.16
C ALA A 207 9.97 -7.03 0.10
N PHE A 208 8.89 -7.80 0.22
CA PHE A 208 7.58 -7.25 0.57
C PHE A 208 7.57 -6.56 1.93
N MET A 209 8.29 -7.10 2.93
CA MET A 209 8.42 -6.44 4.24
C MET A 209 9.08 -5.06 4.13
N VAL A 210 10.19 -4.94 3.38
CA VAL A 210 10.85 -3.64 3.17
C VAL A 210 9.94 -2.68 2.41
N LEU A 211 9.28 -3.16 1.35
CA LEU A 211 8.34 -2.36 0.56
C LEU A 211 7.18 -1.86 1.42
N ASP A 212 6.56 -2.73 2.21
CA ASP A 212 5.42 -2.38 3.06
C ASP A 212 5.81 -1.39 4.16
N LEU A 213 6.92 -1.62 4.87
CA LEU A 213 7.40 -0.68 5.90
C LEU A 213 7.70 0.70 5.28
N SER A 214 8.27 0.74 4.08
CA SER A 214 8.57 1.98 3.38
C SER A 214 7.30 2.69 2.90
N ALA A 215 6.36 1.95 2.31
CA ALA A 215 5.13 2.48 1.74
C ALA A 215 4.08 2.86 2.79
N LYS A 216 4.18 2.32 4.01
CA LYS A 216 3.22 2.58 5.09
C LYS A 216 3.83 3.45 6.20
N VAL A 217 4.86 2.95 6.89
CA VAL A 217 5.51 3.69 7.97
C VAL A 217 6.35 4.85 7.42
N GLY A 218 7.18 4.59 6.41
CA GLY A 218 8.00 5.62 5.76
C GLY A 218 7.15 6.75 5.16
N PHE A 219 6.13 6.37 4.38
CA PHE A 219 5.13 7.31 3.85
C PHE A 219 4.47 8.15 4.95
N GLY A 220 3.93 7.51 6.00
CA GLY A 220 3.25 8.21 7.09
C GLY A 220 4.18 9.15 7.87
N VAL A 221 5.46 8.78 8.04
CA VAL A 221 6.46 9.65 8.67
C VAL A 221 6.69 10.92 7.84
N VAL A 222 6.80 10.79 6.52
CA VAL A 222 6.99 11.94 5.62
C VAL A 222 5.73 12.83 5.61
N LEU A 223 4.54 12.23 5.48
CA LEU A 223 3.26 12.95 5.46
C LEU A 223 3.03 13.74 6.76
N LEU A 224 3.13 13.08 7.92
CA LEU A 224 2.73 13.65 9.22
C LEU A 224 3.82 14.50 9.89
N ARG A 225 5.02 14.60 9.29
CA ARG A 225 6.08 15.51 9.75
C ARG A 225 5.70 16.98 9.51
N SER A 226 4.98 17.27 8.42
CA SER A 226 4.77 18.62 7.92
C SER A 226 3.43 19.21 8.38
N ARG A 227 3.21 19.31 9.70
CA ARG A 227 1.91 19.75 10.26
C ARG A 227 1.42 21.08 9.71
N SER A 228 2.28 22.09 9.62
CA SER A 228 1.94 23.40 9.05
C SER A 228 1.58 23.33 7.56
N VAL A 229 2.19 22.40 6.82
CA VAL A 229 1.87 22.19 5.39
C VAL A 229 0.52 21.51 5.23
N LEU A 230 0.21 20.55 6.11
CA LEU A 230 -1.11 19.90 6.13
C LEU A 230 -2.21 20.90 6.49
N GLU A 231 -1.97 21.80 7.46
CA GLU A 231 -2.90 22.90 7.79
C GLU A 231 -3.15 23.83 6.56
N SER A 232 -2.10 24.13 5.78
CA SER A 232 -2.22 24.89 4.53
C SER A 232 -2.99 24.15 3.43
N ALA A 233 -2.88 22.82 3.35
CA ALA A 233 -3.68 22.03 2.39
C ALA A 233 -5.18 22.05 2.71
N VAL A 234 -5.47 22.22 3.99
CA VAL A 234 -6.77 22.10 4.65
C VAL A 234 -7.54 23.42 4.70
N THR A 235 -6.84 24.55 4.71
CA THR A 235 -7.41 25.89 4.77
C THR A 235 -7.90 26.35 3.39
N PRO A 236 -9.15 26.82 3.23
CA PRO A 236 -9.61 27.39 1.97
C PRO A 236 -8.79 28.64 1.64
N THR A 237 -8.24 28.73 0.44
CA THR A 237 -7.66 29.99 -0.06
C THR A 237 -8.78 31.04 -0.08
N ALA A 238 -8.60 32.16 0.63
CA ALA A 238 -9.54 33.27 0.54
C ALA A 238 -9.71 33.67 -0.92
N ALA A 239 -10.95 33.77 -1.40
CA ALA A 239 -11.22 34.26 -2.74
C ALA A 239 -10.66 35.69 -2.86
N PRO A 240 -9.99 36.05 -3.98
CA PRO A 240 -9.67 37.45 -4.23
C PRO A 240 -10.99 38.23 -4.29
N SER A 241 -11.09 39.28 -3.48
CA SER A 241 -12.17 40.28 -3.52
C SER A 241 -12.18 41.02 -4.85
#